data_AF-A0A0D8XFA5-F1
#
_entry.id   AF-A0A0D8XFA5-F1
#
_cell.length_a   1.000
_cell.length_b   1.000
_cell.length_c   1.000
_cell.angle_alpha   90.00
_cell.angle_beta   90.00
_cell.angle_gamma   90.00
#
_symmetry.space_group_name_H-M   'P 1'
#
loop_
_entity.id
_entity.type
_entity.pdbx_description
1 polymer ?
#
loop_
_entity_poly.entity_id
_entity_poly.type
_entity_poly.pdbx_seq_one_letter_code
_entity_poly.pdbx_strand_id
1 'polypeptide(L)'
;MDPVTIKIREWVCGKQRNIRALLGSLDSILWEGADSWQQPRMADLLSASQVKRNYYKACLLVHPDKQVGKPHEKLARAIFTELNDAWNAFEQAGCQSL
;
A
#
# COMPACT_ATOMS: atom_id res chain seq x y z
N MET A 1 18.08 -11.37 7.57
CA MET A 1 16.70 -10.83 7.45
C MET A 1 15.97 -11.65 6.41
N ASP A 2 14.68 -11.89 6.59
CA ASP A 2 13.86 -12.59 5.58
C ASP A 2 13.75 -11.75 4.29
N PRO A 3 13.73 -12.36 3.09
CA PRO A 3 13.65 -11.64 1.82
C PRO A 3 12.46 -10.67 1.72
N VAL A 4 11.30 -11.00 2.32
CA VAL A 4 10.13 -10.11 2.36
C VAL A 4 10.44 -8.87 3.18
N THR A 5 11.12 -9.02 4.32
CA THR A 5 11.52 -7.89 5.16
C THR A 5 12.45 -6.93 4.43
N ILE A 6 13.38 -7.46 3.63
CA ILE A 6 14.29 -6.62 2.82
C ILE A 6 13.49 -5.84 1.77
N LYS A 7 12.65 -6.54 1.00
CA LYS A 7 11.78 -5.93 -0.03
C LYS A 7 10.92 -4.81 0.54
N ILE A 8 10.27 -5.07 1.68
CA ILE A 8 9.44 -4.08 2.38
C ILE A 8 10.30 -2.90 2.80
N ARG A 9 11.44 -3.12 3.49
CA ARG A 9 12.32 -2.04 3.93
C ARG A 9 12.78 -1.16 2.78
N GLU A 10 13.21 -1.73 1.66
CA GLU A 10 13.61 -0.98 0.47
C GLU A 10 12.45 -0.16 -0.08
N TRP A 11 11.25 -0.74 -0.11
CA TRP A 11 10.06 -0.04 -0.55
C TRP A 11 9.63 1.10 0.39
N VAL A 12 9.73 0.96 1.71
CA VAL A 12 9.33 2.04 2.65
C VAL A 12 10.45 3.07 2.83
N CYS A 13 11.71 2.71 2.54
CA CYS A 13 12.86 3.58 2.71
C CYS A 13 12.69 4.89 1.92
N GLY A 14 12.94 6.02 2.59
CA GLY A 14 12.76 7.35 1.99
C GLY A 14 11.32 7.81 1.82
N LYS A 15 10.31 6.95 2.04
CA LYS A 15 8.88 7.32 1.89
C LYS A 15 8.22 7.76 3.19
N GLN A 16 8.88 7.58 4.35
CA GLN A 16 8.48 8.10 5.67
C GLN A 16 6.98 7.92 6.00
N ARG A 17 6.38 6.77 5.70
CA ARG A 17 4.94 6.50 5.90
C ARG A 17 4.00 7.47 5.15
N ASN A 18 4.45 8.11 4.07
CA ASN A 18 3.60 8.91 3.21
C ASN A 18 2.72 8.01 2.34
N ILE A 19 1.43 7.98 2.64
CA ILE A 19 0.47 7.13 1.92
C ILE A 19 0.45 7.36 0.41
N ARG A 20 0.67 8.59 -0.06
CA ARG A 20 0.70 8.90 -1.51
C ARG A 20 1.92 8.27 -2.18
N ALA A 21 3.08 8.34 -1.53
CA ALA A 21 4.31 7.74 -2.04
C ALA A 21 4.20 6.20 -2.07
N LEU A 22 3.60 5.60 -1.03
CA LEU A 22 3.38 4.15 -0.98
C LEU A 22 2.41 3.69 -2.07
N LEU A 23 1.24 4.32 -2.19
CA LEU A 23 0.28 4.01 -3.25
C LEU A 23 0.85 4.27 -4.65
N GLY A 24 1.62 5.35 -4.81
CA GLY A 24 2.26 5.77 -6.06
C GLY A 24 3.41 4.87 -6.53
N SER A 25 3.81 3.88 -5.74
CA SER A 25 4.89 2.94 -6.07
C SER A 25 4.57 1.50 -5.61
N LEU A 26 3.29 1.17 -5.51
CA LEU A 26 2.87 -0.14 -5.01
C LEU A 26 3.21 -1.25 -6.01
N ASP A 27 3.13 -0.96 -7.30
CA ASP A 27 3.53 -1.86 -8.39
C ASP A 27 4.95 -2.44 -8.23
N SER A 28 5.89 -1.66 -7.70
CA SER A 28 7.30 -2.06 -7.57
C SER A 28 7.54 -3.19 -6.56
N ILE A 29 6.58 -3.45 -5.66
CA ILE A 29 6.71 -4.47 -4.61
C ILE A 29 5.72 -5.63 -4.76
N LEU A 30 4.65 -5.47 -5.55
CA LEU A 30 3.69 -6.54 -5.81
C LEU A 30 4.33 -7.77 -6.46
N TRP A 31 3.64 -8.89 -6.35
CA TRP A 31 4.02 -10.15 -7.00
C TRP A 31 3.52 -10.18 -8.46
N GLU A 32 4.11 -11.05 -9.27
CA GLU A 32 3.66 -11.29 -10.64
C GLU A 32 2.21 -11.82 -10.65
N GLY A 33 1.36 -11.27 -11.52
CA GLY A 33 -0.07 -11.62 -11.59
C GLY A 33 -0.97 -10.85 -10.61
N ALA A 34 -0.47 -9.77 -9.99
CA ALA A 34 -1.30 -8.84 -9.23
C ALA A 34 -2.12 -7.89 -10.15
N ASP A 35 -2.75 -8.44 -11.19
CA ASP A 35 -3.29 -7.71 -12.35
C ASP A 35 -4.48 -6.80 -12.02
N SER A 36 -5.08 -6.99 -10.85
CA SER A 36 -6.17 -6.13 -10.36
C SER A 36 -5.67 -4.78 -9.82
N TRP A 37 -4.35 -4.57 -9.72
CA TRP A 37 -3.77 -3.28 -9.39
C TRP A 37 -3.59 -2.42 -10.64
N GLN A 38 -4.16 -1.22 -10.59
CA GLN A 38 -3.85 -0.18 -11.57
C GLN A 38 -3.09 0.92 -10.84
N GLN A 39 -1.81 1.06 -11.16
CA GLN A 39 -0.92 2.02 -10.53
C GLN A 39 -1.46 3.45 -10.73
N PRO A 40 -1.88 4.16 -9.65
CA PRO A 40 -2.37 5.52 -9.78
C PRO A 40 -1.24 6.47 -10.19
N ARG A 41 -1.58 7.47 -11.01
CA ARG A 41 -0.66 8.59 -11.26
C ARG A 41 -0.67 9.51 -10.05
N MET A 42 0.35 10.36 -9.91
CA MET A 42 0.37 11.35 -8.82
C MET A 42 -0.82 12.31 -8.85
N ALA A 43 -1.34 12.63 -10.04
CA ALA A 43 -2.57 13.43 -10.19
C ALA A 43 -3.81 12.76 -9.59
N ASP A 44 -3.82 11.42 -9.50
CA ASP A 44 -4.89 10.60 -8.92
C ASP A 44 -4.74 10.42 -7.40
N LEU A 45 -3.80 11.13 -6.77
CA LEU A 45 -3.49 11.06 -5.33
C LEU A 45 -3.40 12.45 -4.69
N LEU A 46 -3.93 13.50 -5.33
CA LEU A 46 -3.84 14.87 -4.82
C LEU A 46 -4.79 15.08 -3.63
N SER A 47 -6.08 14.82 -3.84
CA SER A 47 -7.11 15.04 -2.81
C SER A 47 -7.23 13.88 -1.82
N ALA A 48 -7.71 14.15 -0.61
CA ALA A 48 -7.93 13.12 0.40
C ALA A 48 -8.89 12.01 -0.09
N SER A 49 -9.95 12.37 -0.81
CA SER A 49 -10.92 11.43 -1.37
C SER A 49 -10.29 10.51 -2.44
N GLN A 50 -9.38 11.04 -3.25
CA GLN A 50 -8.59 10.27 -4.22
C GLN A 50 -7.64 9.29 -3.53
N VAL A 51 -6.91 9.75 -2.51
CA VAL A 51 -6.03 8.90 -1.69
C VAL A 51 -6.84 7.77 -1.04
N LYS A 52 -7.97 8.10 -0.39
CA LYS A 52 -8.89 7.14 0.24
C LYS A 52 -9.35 6.04 -0.72
N ARG A 53 -9.78 6.43 -1.92
CA ARG A 53 -10.24 5.49 -2.94
C ARG A 53 -9.15 4.52 -3.35
N ASN A 54 -7.94 5.02 -3.61
CA ASN A 54 -6.81 4.17 -4.02
C ASN A 54 -6.29 3.31 -2.87
N TYR A 55 -6.30 3.84 -1.64
CA TYR A 55 -6.01 3.09 -0.42
C TYR A 55 -6.92 1.86 -0.28
N TYR A 56 -8.24 2.04 -0.37
CA TYR A 56 -9.15 0.89 -0.27
C TYR A 56 -8.95 -0.14 -1.39
N LYS A 57 -8.70 0.31 -2.63
CA LYS A 57 -8.37 -0.60 -3.73
C LYS A 57 -7.11 -1.42 -3.42
N ALA A 58 -6.06 -0.78 -2.87
CA ALA A 58 -4.83 -1.45 -2.48
C ALA A 58 -5.10 -2.47 -1.38
N CYS A 59 -5.83 -2.09 -0.33
CA CYS A 59 -6.23 -2.99 0.75
C CYS A 59 -7.02 -4.20 0.25
N LEU A 60 -7.95 -4.03 -0.69
CA LEU A 60 -8.71 -5.14 -1.26
C LEU A 60 -7.85 -6.14 -2.05
N LEU A 61 -6.76 -5.66 -2.65
CA LEU A 61 -5.80 -6.49 -3.35
C LEU A 61 -4.91 -7.26 -2.37
N VAL A 62 -4.35 -6.59 -1.36
CA VAL A 62 -3.37 -7.20 -0.44
C VAL A 62 -3.97 -7.73 0.86
N HIS A 63 -5.30 -7.77 0.98
CA HIS A 63 -5.99 -8.19 2.20
C HIS A 63 -5.54 -9.59 2.65
N PRO A 64 -5.13 -9.78 3.91
CA PRO A 64 -4.63 -11.06 4.42
C PRO A 64 -5.55 -12.24 4.10
N ASP A 65 -6.85 -12.12 4.37
CA ASP A 65 -7.86 -13.17 4.13
C ASP A 65 -7.89 -13.68 2.68
N LYS A 66 -7.65 -12.80 1.70
CA LYS A 66 -7.67 -13.18 0.28
C LYS A 66 -6.37 -13.85 -0.17
N GLN A 67 -5.30 -13.68 0.62
CA GLN A 67 -3.96 -14.18 0.28
C GLN A 67 -3.52 -15.36 1.15
N VAL A 68 -4.37 -15.84 2.07
CA VAL A 68 -4.11 -17.03 2.89
C VAL A 68 -3.75 -18.24 2.01
N GLY A 69 -2.64 -18.90 2.34
CA GLY A 69 -2.17 -20.10 1.64
C GLY A 69 -1.51 -19.83 0.28
N LYS A 70 -1.40 -18.57 -0.15
CA LYS A 70 -0.71 -18.21 -1.40
C LYS A 70 0.78 -17.93 -1.15
N PRO A 71 1.66 -18.10 -2.16
CA PRO A 71 3.10 -17.87 -2.00
C PRO A 71 3.47 -16.46 -1.50
N HIS A 72 2.63 -15.46 -1.80
CA HIS A 72 2.84 -14.05 -1.45
C HIS A 72 2.09 -13.61 -0.18
N GLU A 73 1.49 -14.54 0.60
CA GLU A 73 0.74 -14.19 1.82
C GLU A 73 1.52 -13.28 2.77
N LYS A 74 2.78 -13.65 3.07
CA LYS A 74 3.65 -12.89 3.97
C LYS A 74 3.93 -11.49 3.45
N LEU A 75 4.16 -11.35 2.15
CA LEU A 75 4.40 -10.07 1.49
C LEU A 75 3.15 -9.19 1.49
N ALA A 76 2.00 -9.75 1.12
CA ALA A 76 0.72 -9.06 1.14
C ALA A 76 0.37 -8.54 2.53
N ARG A 77 0.56 -9.37 3.57
CA ARG A 77 0.32 -8.95 4.96
C ARG A 77 1.24 -7.81 5.39
N ALA A 78 2.52 -7.85 5.03
CA ALA A 78 3.46 -6.77 5.34
C ALA A 78 3.11 -5.47 4.62
N ILE A 79 2.77 -5.52 3.32
CA ILE A 79 2.28 -4.35 2.57
C ILE A 79 1.02 -3.78 3.22
N PHE A 80 0.07 -4.65 3.58
CA PHE A 80 -1.18 -4.24 4.23
C PHE A 80 -0.91 -3.48 5.53
N THR A 81 -0.01 -3.96 6.37
CA THR A 81 0.39 -3.28 7.61
C THR A 81 0.96 -1.88 7.33
N GLU A 82 1.93 -1.75 6.43
CA GLU A 82 2.54 -0.45 6.10
C GLU A 82 1.53 0.55 5.52
N LEU A 83 0.59 0.07 4.68
CA LEU A 83 -0.48 0.90 4.14
C LEU A 83 -1.45 1.39 5.23
N ASN A 84 -1.84 0.52 6.17
CA ASN A 84 -2.71 0.92 7.28
C ASN A 84 -2.03 1.94 8.19
N ASP A 85 -0.76 1.73 8.53
CA ASP A 85 0.01 2.65 9.36
C ASP A 85 0.12 4.03 8.70
N ALA A 86 0.42 4.07 7.40
CA ALA A 86 0.48 5.31 6.63
C ALA A 86 -0.88 5.99 6.48
N TRP A 87 -1.96 5.23 6.30
CA TRP A 87 -3.32 5.73 6.24
C TRP A 87 -3.76 6.34 7.58
N ASN A 88 -3.50 5.65 8.68
CA ASN A 88 -3.79 6.15 10.03
C ASN A 88 -3.04 7.46 10.31
N ALA A 89 -1.77 7.55 9.92
CA ALA A 89 -1.00 8.79 10.03
C ALA A 89 -1.58 9.92 9.16
N PHE A 90 -2.04 9.60 7.95
CA PHE A 90 -2.70 10.55 7.05
C PHE A 90 -4.02 11.10 7.61
N GLU A 91 -4.85 10.25 8.23
CA GLU A 91 -6.10 10.67 8.87
C GLU A 91 -5.84 11.52 10.13
N GLN A 92 -4.84 11.16 10.94
CA GLN A 92 -4.44 11.92 12.14
C GLN A 92 -3.90 13.30 11.80
N ALA A 93 -3.26 13.47 10.65
CA ALA A 93 -2.75 14.77 10.17
C ALA A 93 -3.86 15.76 9.75
N GLY A 94 -5.14 15.44 9.98
CA GLY A 94 -6.26 16.33 9.70
C GLY A 94 -6.71 16.32 8.23
N CYS A 95 -6.12 15.47 7.40
CA CYS A 95 -6.60 15.22 6.03
C CYS A 95 -7.75 14.20 6.06
N GLN A 96 -8.76 14.46 6.90
CA GLN A 96 -9.95 13.63 6.93
C GLN A 96 -10.69 13.79 5.60
N SER A 97 -10.97 12.66 4.96
CA SER A 97 -11.94 12.61 3.88
C SER A 97 -13.32 12.94 4.48
N LEU A 98 -13.72 14.22 4.43
CA LEU A 98 -15.10 14.64 4.64
C LEU A 98 -16.02 13.94 3.63
#